data_AF-A0A977KTV3-F1
#
_entry.id   AF-A0A977KTV3-F1
#
_cell.length_a   1.000
_cell.length_b   1.000
_cell.length_c   1.000
_cell.angle_alpha   90.00
_cell.angle_beta   90.00
_cell.angle_gamma   90.00
#
_symmetry.space_group_name_H-M   'P 1'
#
loop_
_entity.id
_entity.type
_entity.pdbx_description
1 polymer ?
#
loop_
_entity_poly.entity_id
_entity_poly.type
_entity_poly.pdbx_seq_one_letter_code
_entity_poly.pdbx_strand_id
1 'polypeptide(L)'
;MAKGFGARVLTPQQEKEVKIIKRSILKHFQCLKEPRTGRRQDHNLTAIVTIGILAVLSGADGFVAIEAYGKAKREWLEMFLDLHLAPKLMF
;
A
#
# COMPACT_ATOMS: atom_id res chain seq x y z
N MET A 1 -1.72 -28.22 -11.16
CA MET A 1 -0.41 -27.80 -10.63
C MET A 1 0.30 -27.00 -11.70
N ALA A 2 0.47 -25.69 -11.53
CA ALA A 2 1.33 -24.86 -12.38
C ALA A 2 2.17 -23.97 -11.47
N LYS A 3 3.48 -24.25 -11.44
CA LYS A 3 4.49 -23.43 -10.75
C LYS A 3 4.65 -22.13 -11.54
N GLY A 4 4.17 -21.02 -10.99
CA GLY A 4 4.44 -19.67 -11.49
C GLY A 4 5.89 -19.29 -11.22
N PHE A 5 6.58 -18.94 -12.30
CA PHE A 5 7.97 -18.50 -12.43
C PHE A 5 8.47 -17.52 -11.36
N GLY A 6 9.68 -17.80 -10.86
CA GLY A 6 10.79 -16.83 -10.66
C GLY A 6 10.59 -15.68 -9.68
N ALA A 7 11.67 -15.23 -9.02
CA ALA A 7 11.66 -13.97 -8.29
C ALA A 7 11.04 -12.87 -9.19
N ARG A 8 10.04 -12.15 -8.66
CA ARG A 8 9.28 -11.12 -9.39
C ARG A 8 10.23 -10.09 -9.99
N VAL A 9 10.50 -10.20 -11.29
CA VAL A 9 11.16 -9.15 -12.06
C VAL A 9 10.10 -8.09 -12.36
N LEU A 10 10.31 -6.87 -11.87
CA LEU A 10 9.45 -5.74 -12.20
C LEU A 10 9.53 -5.49 -13.70
N THR A 11 8.39 -5.26 -14.34
CA THR A 11 8.43 -4.72 -15.70
C THR A 11 9.00 -3.30 -15.65
N PRO A 12 9.72 -2.82 -16.69
CA PRO A 12 10.23 -1.44 -16.73
C PRO A 12 9.15 -0.38 -16.50
N GLN A 13 7.91 -0.70 -16.88
CA GLN A 13 6.74 0.13 -16.63
C GLN A 13 6.40 0.22 -15.13
N GLN A 14 6.37 -0.91 -14.42
CA GLN A 14 6.12 -0.95 -12.98
C GLN A 14 7.21 -0.23 -12.18
N GLU A 15 8.48 -0.33 -12.59
CA GLU A 15 9.57 0.41 -11.95
C GLU A 15 9.38 1.92 -12.06
N LYS A 16 8.99 2.41 -13.24
CA LYS A 16 8.71 3.82 -13.48
C LYS A 16 7.54 4.31 -12.63
N GLU A 17 6.46 3.54 -12.56
CA GLU A 17 5.28 3.84 -11.73
C GLU A 17 5.63 3.92 -10.24
N VAL A 18 6.35 2.92 -9.71
CA VAL A 18 6.85 2.91 -8.34
C VAL A 18 7.70 4.15 -8.05
N LYS A 19 8.59 4.52 -8.98
CA LYS A 19 9.47 5.69 -8.84
C LYS A 19 8.68 7.02 -8.85
N ILE A 20 7.56 7.09 -9.54
CA ILE A 20 6.66 8.25 -9.53
C ILE A 20 5.90 8.30 -8.20
N ILE A 21 5.31 7.19 -7.77
CA ILE A 21 4.55 7.10 -6.51
C ILE A 21 5.43 7.45 -5.31
N LYS A 22 6.67 6.93 -5.25
CA LYS A 22 7.63 7.27 -4.19
C LYS A 22 7.95 8.76 -4.13
N ARG A 23 8.00 9.45 -5.28
CA ARG A 23 8.34 10.89 -5.34
C ARG A 23 7.15 11.82 -5.15
N SER A 24 5.93 11.33 -5.38
CA SER A 24 4.70 12.09 -5.23
C SER A 24 4.08 11.81 -3.86
N ILE A 25 3.22 10.78 -3.76
CA ILE A 25 2.38 10.51 -2.58
C ILE A 25 3.25 10.31 -1.33
N LEU A 26 4.25 9.43 -1.36
CA LEU A 26 5.03 9.14 -0.17
C LEU A 26 5.80 10.36 0.34
N LYS A 27 6.36 11.17 -0.57
CA LYS A 27 7.09 12.39 -0.20
C LYS A 27 6.17 13.50 0.31
N HIS A 28 4.97 13.65 -0.26
CA HIS A 28 4.02 14.67 0.19
C HIS A 28 3.44 14.35 1.57
N PHE A 29 3.20 13.06 1.85
CA PHE A 29 2.62 12.62 3.12
C PHE A 29 3.67 12.24 4.18
N GLN A 30 4.97 12.30 3.88
CA GLN A 30 6.05 12.00 4.84
C GLN A 30 6.03 12.90 6.09
N CYS A 31 5.51 14.13 5.97
CA CYS A 31 5.45 15.11 7.06
C CYS A 31 4.12 15.05 7.83
N LEU A 32 3.25 14.08 7.50
CA LEU A 32 1.95 13.99 8.12
C LEU A 32 2.12 13.51 9.57
N LYS A 33 1.84 14.42 10.51
CA LYS A 33 1.99 14.16 11.94
C LYS A 33 1.04 13.02 12.34
N GLU A 34 1.59 11.98 12.96
CA GLU A 34 0.84 10.81 13.44
C GLU A 34 -0.11 11.20 14.58
N PRO A 35 -1.45 11.26 14.35
CA PRO A 35 -2.40 11.63 15.39
C PRO A 35 -2.89 10.39 16.17
N ARG A 36 -2.61 9.18 15.68
CA ARG A 36 -3.02 7.93 16.32
C ARG A 36 -2.13 7.68 17.53
N THR A 37 -2.72 7.26 18.64
CA THR A 37 -2.00 7.01 19.90
C THR A 37 -2.02 5.53 20.27
N GLY A 38 -0.94 5.06 20.92
CA GLY A 38 -0.82 3.68 21.41
C GLY A 38 -0.71 2.64 20.31
N ARG A 39 -1.39 1.49 20.47
CA ARG A 39 -1.37 0.32 19.54
C ARG A 39 -1.85 0.62 18.11
N ARG A 40 -2.33 1.83 17.83
CA ARG A 40 -2.79 2.25 16.49
C ARG A 40 -1.66 2.82 15.61
N GLN A 41 -0.43 2.90 16.13
CA GLN A 41 0.77 3.37 15.41
C GLN A 41 1.56 2.24 14.72
N ASP A 42 1.15 0.97 14.92
CA ASP A 42 1.85 -0.20 14.37
C ASP A 42 1.92 -0.22 12.84
N HIS A 43 1.09 0.59 12.19
CA HIS A 43 1.05 0.76 10.74
C HIS A 43 1.42 2.20 10.37
N ASN A 44 2.32 2.37 9.40
CA ASN A 44 2.69 3.70 8.89
C ASN A 44 1.45 4.43 8.31
N LEU A 45 1.14 5.64 8.82
CA LEU A 45 -0.01 6.43 8.37
C LEU A 45 0.05 6.73 6.88
N THR A 46 1.25 7.03 6.38
CA THR A 46 1.50 7.29 4.96
C THR A 46 1.11 6.08 4.11
N ALA A 47 1.37 4.86 4.60
CA ALA A 47 0.99 3.64 3.88
C ALA A 47 -0.54 3.47 3.83
N ILE A 48 -1.23 3.69 4.95
CA ILE A 48 -2.69 3.60 5.03
C ILE A 48 -3.36 4.62 4.09
N VAL A 49 -2.91 5.88 4.14
CA VAL A 49 -3.43 6.95 3.28
C VAL A 49 -3.18 6.63 1.81
N THR A 50 -2.00 6.13 1.47
CA THR A 50 -1.66 5.74 0.10
C THR A 50 -2.58 4.63 -0.42
N ILE A 51 -2.80 3.57 0.38
CA ILE A 51 -3.72 2.47 0.01
C ILE A 51 -5.14 3.00 -0.17
N GLY A 52 -5.61 3.87 0.73
CA GLY A 52 -6.94 4.48 0.63
C GLY A 52 -7.14 5.28 -0.66
N ILE A 53 -6.18 6.15 -1.01
CA ILE A 53 -6.22 6.95 -2.24
C ILE A 53 -6.25 6.03 -3.47
N LEU A 54 -5.35 5.04 -3.53
CA LEU A 54 -5.26 4.12 -4.68
C LEU A 54 -6.52 3.26 -4.83
N ALA A 55 -7.10 2.82 -3.71
CA ALA A 55 -8.33 2.07 -3.69
C ALA A 55 -9.51 2.92 -4.19
N VAL A 56 -9.68 4.15 -3.69
CA VAL A 56 -10.76 5.06 -4.11
C VAL A 56 -10.63 5.42 -5.60
N LEU A 57 -9.41 5.70 -6.08
CA LEU A 57 -9.15 5.92 -7.51
C LEU A 57 -9.46 4.68 -8.37
N SER A 58 -9.40 3.49 -7.78
CA SER A 58 -9.77 2.23 -8.43
C SER A 58 -11.27 1.89 -8.30
N GLY A 59 -12.07 2.79 -7.72
CA GLY A 59 -13.52 2.62 -7.55
C GLY A 59 -13.93 1.91 -6.26
N ALA A 60 -13.06 1.82 -5.25
CA ALA A 60 -13.45 1.29 -3.95
C ALA A 60 -14.40 2.26 -3.24
N ASP A 61 -15.58 1.76 -2.87
CA ASP A 61 -16.58 2.50 -2.09
C ASP A 61 -16.60 1.99 -0.64
N GLY A 62 -16.03 2.80 0.26
CA GLY A 62 -15.95 2.50 1.69
C GLY A 62 -14.79 1.57 2.10
N PHE A 63 -14.67 1.38 3.42
CA PHE A 63 -13.53 0.70 4.05
C PHE A 63 -13.40 -0.78 3.68
N VAL A 64 -14.53 -1.49 3.50
CA VAL A 64 -14.54 -2.90 3.11
C VAL A 64 -13.95 -3.09 1.70
N ALA A 65 -14.28 -2.19 0.76
CA ALA A 65 -13.72 -2.23 -0.58
C ALA A 65 -12.23 -1.86 -0.60
N ILE A 66 -11.82 -0.91 0.24
CA ILE A 66 -10.40 -0.56 0.43
C ILE A 66 -9.62 -1.75 1.00
N GLU A 67 -10.20 -2.49 1.94
CA GLU A 67 -9.63 -3.73 2.46
C GLU A 67 -9.43 -4.77 1.36
N ALA A 68 -10.49 -5.03 0.59
CA ALA A 68 -10.45 -6.00 -0.50
C ALA A 68 -9.39 -5.62 -1.53
N TYR A 69 -9.28 -4.32 -1.86
CA TYR A 69 -8.23 -3.80 -2.73
C TYR A 69 -6.83 -4.04 -2.15
N GLY A 70 -6.62 -3.69 -0.87
CA GLY A 70 -5.35 -3.87 -0.19
C GLY A 70 -4.90 -5.33 -0.13
N LYS A 71 -5.82 -6.26 0.14
CA LYS A 71 -5.57 -7.71 0.11
C LYS A 71 -5.26 -8.19 -1.30
N ALA A 72 -6.04 -7.77 -2.30
CA ALA A 72 -5.88 -8.19 -3.69
C ALA A 72 -4.61 -7.66 -4.37
N LYS A 73 -4.15 -6.47 -3.96
CA LYS A 73 -2.95 -5.81 -4.53
C LYS A 73 -1.76 -5.81 -3.58
N ARG A 74 -1.82 -6.57 -2.49
CA ARG A 74 -0.80 -6.60 -1.44
C ARG A 74 0.61 -6.72 -1.99
N GLU A 75 0.85 -7.70 -2.85
CA GLU A 75 2.18 -7.97 -3.38
C GLU A 75 2.74 -6.84 -4.25
N TRP A 76 1.87 -6.05 -4.89
CA TRP A 76 2.27 -4.87 -5.66
C TRP A 76 2.51 -3.67 -4.72
N LEU A 77 1.68 -3.51 -3.69
CA LEU A 77 1.84 -2.47 -2.67
C LEU A 77 3.16 -2.64 -1.89
N GLU A 78 3.53 -3.87 -1.54
CA GLU A 78 4.79 -4.21 -0.84
C GLU A 78 6.06 -3.79 -1.62
N MET A 79 5.95 -3.52 -2.93
CA MET A 79 7.10 -3.08 -3.73
C MET A 79 7.55 -1.64 -3.41
N PHE A 80 6.65 -0.82 -2.87
CA PHE A 80 6.92 0.61 -2.63
C PHE A 80 6.41 1.12 -1.28
N LEU A 81 5.53 0.37 -0.62
CA LEU A 81 5.09 0.59 0.74
C LEU A 81 5.71 -0.45 1.65
N ASP A 82 6.19 0.02 2.79
CA ASP A 82 6.59 -0.87 3.87
C ASP A 82 5.33 -1.34 4.61
N LEU A 83 4.87 -2.55 4.26
CA LEU A 83 3.74 -3.20 4.91
C LEU A 83 4.25 -4.11 6.04
N HIS A 84 4.98 -3.56 7.01
CA HIS A 84 5.30 -4.30 8.23
C HIS A 84 3.99 -4.73 8.91
N LEU A 85 3.73 -6.04 8.85
CA LEU A 85 2.45 -6.64 9.14
C LEU A 85 2.37 -7.04 10.61
N ALA A 86 1.59 -6.31 11.42
CA ALA A 86 0.84 -6.99 12.46
C ALA A 86 -0.28 -7.78 11.75
N PRO A 87 -0.33 -9.12 11.83
CA PRO A 87 -1.21 -9.97 11.02
C PRO A 87 -2.72 -9.83 11.31
N LYS A 88 -3.15 -8.77 12.03
CA LYS A 88 -4.50 -8.66 12.58
C LYS A 88 -5.30 -7.41 12.24
N LEU A 89 -4.73 -6.42 11.54
CA LEU A 89 -5.43 -5.15 11.31
C LEU A 89 -5.33 -4.71 9.85
N MET A 90 -6.05 -5.43 9.01
CA MET A 90 -6.83 -4.79 7.97
C MET A 90 -8.25 -4.77 8.55
N PHE A 91 -8.63 -3.59 9.08
CA PHE A 91 -9.91 -3.23 9.70
C PHE A 91 -10.36 -3.97 10.97
#